data_AF-A0A368A399-F1
#
_entry.id   AF-A0A368A399-F1
#
_cell.length_a   1.000
_cell.length_b   1.000
_cell.length_c   1.000
_cell.angle_alpha   90.00
_cell.angle_beta   90.00
_cell.angle_gamma   90.00
#
_symmetry.space_group_name_H-M   'P 1'
#
loop_
_entity.id
_entity.type
_entity.pdbx_description
1 polymer ?
#
loop_
_entity_poly.entity_id
_entity_poly.type
_entity_poly.pdbx_seq_one_letter_code
_entity_poly.pdbx_strand_id
1 'polypeptide(L)'
;MSGHEHTALHRDHMGVFPAFDFSFFLSHILWLTVFFSCLYFFMERMILPRIGGIIEMRRERIAADMDQAFRMKSEADNLIIAYEKVLSDAQEHGTTIVCRAVDKAKATAEAERFKTQSLFRRDLLEAEEHISVLSDKLMHHLDIMATELASDILVKLIDTSVNQARLQEAVQKRSGISL
;
A
#
# COMPACT_ATOMS: atom_id res chain seq x y z
N MET A 1 -10.70 -125.85 -3.77
CA MET A 1 -11.52 -126.68 -2.87
C MET A 1 -10.91 -126.57 -1.50
N SER A 2 -11.70 -126.05 -0.54
CA SER A 2 -11.42 -125.98 0.90
C SER A 2 -10.21 -125.13 1.33
N GLY A 3 -10.27 -124.36 2.40
CA GLY A 3 -11.27 -124.30 3.44
C GLY A 3 -10.68 -123.50 4.59
N HIS A 4 -11.53 -122.68 5.19
CA HIS A 4 -11.29 -121.88 6.38
C HIS A 4 -10.87 -122.73 7.59
N GLU A 5 -10.23 -122.07 8.57
CA GLU A 5 -10.67 -121.95 9.99
C GLU A 5 -9.43 -121.74 10.90
N HIS A 6 -9.25 -120.56 11.50
CA HIS A 6 -9.80 -120.11 12.79
C HIS A 6 -9.32 -121.04 13.94
N THR A 7 -8.71 -120.63 15.06
CA THR A 7 -8.70 -119.37 15.81
C THR A 7 -7.83 -119.53 17.07
N ALA A 8 -7.53 -118.38 17.70
CA ALA A 8 -7.08 -118.17 19.09
C ALA A 8 -5.56 -118.27 19.33
N LEU A 9 -4.84 -117.27 19.87
CA LEU A 9 -5.23 -116.30 20.90
C LEU A 9 -4.54 -114.93 20.69
N HIS A 10 -5.35 -113.86 20.79
CA HIS A 10 -4.91 -112.50 21.08
C HIS A 10 -3.98 -112.49 22.30
N ARG A 11 -2.77 -111.95 22.15
CA ARG A 11 -2.01 -111.42 23.28
C ARG A 11 -1.51 -110.04 22.88
N ASP A 12 -2.21 -109.04 23.38
CA ASP A 12 -1.90 -107.63 23.22
C ASP A 12 -0.48 -107.35 23.75
N HIS A 13 0.46 -107.23 22.83
CA HIS A 13 1.64 -106.42 23.06
C HIS A 13 1.36 -105.09 22.36
N MET A 14 0.88 -104.13 23.14
CA MET A 14 0.82 -102.71 22.77
C MET A 14 2.23 -102.21 22.42
N GLY A 15 2.71 -102.58 21.23
CA GLY A 15 3.90 -102.02 20.62
C GLY A 15 3.52 -100.67 20.05
N VAL A 16 3.94 -99.61 20.74
CA VAL A 16 3.85 -98.23 20.26
C VAL A 16 4.31 -98.20 18.80
N PHE A 17 3.49 -97.61 17.92
CA PHE A 17 3.80 -97.49 16.49
C PHE A 17 5.24 -96.96 16.34
N PRO A 18 6.11 -97.55 15.50
CA PRO A 18 7.55 -97.22 15.49
C PRO A 18 7.85 -95.76 15.12
N ALA A 19 6.89 -95.01 14.57
CA ALA A 19 7.01 -93.57 14.34
C ALA A 19 6.77 -92.70 15.62
N PHE A 20 6.32 -93.31 16.72
CA PHE A 20 6.08 -92.68 18.03
C PHE A 20 7.05 -93.20 19.10
N ASP A 21 8.30 -93.47 18.74
CA ASP A 21 9.35 -93.74 19.72
C ASP A 21 9.81 -92.43 20.40
N PHE A 22 9.30 -92.20 21.61
CA PHE A 22 9.55 -91.00 22.43
C PHE A 22 11.01 -90.84 22.89
N SER A 23 11.86 -91.84 22.71
CA SER A 23 13.27 -91.81 23.11
C SER A 23 14.05 -90.68 22.42
N PHE A 24 13.77 -90.40 21.14
CA PHE A 24 14.44 -89.33 20.39
C PHE A 24 13.75 -87.96 20.53
N PHE A 25 12.49 -87.90 20.99
CA PHE A 25 11.76 -86.63 21.13
C PHE A 25 12.40 -85.70 22.15
N LEU A 26 12.95 -86.24 23.23
CA LEU A 26 13.66 -85.45 24.24
C LEU A 26 14.88 -84.72 23.66
N SER A 27 15.65 -85.39 22.80
CA SER A 27 16.82 -84.80 22.13
C SER A 27 16.42 -83.71 21.14
N HIS A 28 15.35 -83.93 20.35
CA HIS A 28 14.83 -82.91 19.43
C HIS A 28 14.32 -81.68 20.17
N ILE A 29 13.64 -81.84 21.30
CA ILE A 29 13.18 -80.73 22.12
C ILE A 29 14.37 -79.97 22.71
N LEU A 30 15.39 -80.66 23.23
CA LEU A 30 16.60 -80.02 23.75
C LEU A 30 17.28 -79.17 22.67
N TRP A 31 17.53 -79.75 21.48
CA TRP A 31 18.14 -79.00 20.38
C TRP A 31 17.25 -77.86 19.89
N LEU A 32 15.94 -78.06 19.83
CA LEU A 32 14.98 -77.00 19.49
C LEU A 32 15.08 -75.86 20.50
N THR A 33 15.14 -76.15 21.80
CA THR A 33 15.31 -75.12 22.84
C THR A 33 16.63 -74.38 22.68
N VAL A 34 17.74 -75.08 22.39
CA VAL A 34 19.05 -74.46 22.18
C VAL A 34 19.03 -73.53 20.95
N PHE A 35 18.56 -74.00 19.80
CA PHE A 35 18.46 -73.17 18.59
C PHE A 35 17.46 -72.03 18.75
N PHE A 36 16.31 -72.29 19.35
CA PHE A 36 15.29 -71.29 19.58
C PHE A 36 15.78 -70.20 20.53
N SER A 37 16.49 -70.57 21.60
CA SER A 37 17.12 -69.62 22.52
C SER A 37 18.21 -68.81 21.82
N CYS A 38 19.07 -69.45 21.02
CA CYS A 38 20.08 -68.76 20.23
C CYS A 38 19.46 -67.75 19.25
N LEU A 39 18.40 -68.16 18.53
CA LEU A 39 17.69 -67.31 17.58
C LEU A 39 16.92 -66.19 18.29
N TYR A 40 16.31 -66.47 19.44
CA TYR A 40 15.62 -65.49 20.27
C TYR A 40 16.59 -64.39 20.71
N PHE A 41 17.76 -64.77 21.24
CA PHE A 41 18.78 -63.80 21.65
C PHE A 41 19.31 -62.99 20.46
N PHE A 42 19.47 -63.62 19.29
CA PHE A 42 19.85 -62.92 18.06
C PHE A 42 18.77 -61.91 17.61
N MET A 43 17.50 -62.29 17.65
CA MET A 43 16.36 -61.43 17.34
C MET A 43 16.27 -60.24 18.30
N GLU A 44 16.39 -60.51 19.60
CA GLU A 44 16.34 -59.51 20.66
C GLU A 44 17.45 -58.48 20.48
N ARG A 45 18.67 -58.95 20.24
CA ARG A 45 19.85 -58.09 20.27
C ARG A 45 20.18 -57.42 18.93
N MET A 46 19.73 -57.97 17.80
CA MET A 46 20.11 -57.48 16.47
C MET A 46 18.94 -56.86 15.70
N ILE A 47 17.76 -57.47 15.77
CA ILE A 47 16.65 -57.15 14.86
C ILE A 47 15.72 -56.10 15.46
N LEU A 48 15.34 -56.25 16.74
CA LEU A 48 14.57 -55.24 17.48
C LEU A 48 15.23 -53.86 17.48
N PRO A 49 16.54 -53.69 17.83
CA PRO A 49 17.14 -52.35 17.84
C PRO A 49 17.21 -51.73 16.44
N ARG A 50 17.38 -52.52 15.38
CA ARG A 50 17.38 -52.01 14.00
C ARG A 50 16.02 -51.47 13.59
N ILE A 51 14.95 -52.18 13.91
CA ILE A 51 13.58 -51.75 13.58
C ILE A 51 13.19 -50.53 14.43
N GLY A 52 13.52 -50.56 15.74
CA GLY A 52 13.29 -49.43 16.64
C GLY A 52 13.98 -48.16 16.18
N GLY A 53 15.26 -48.24 15.78
CA GLY A 53 16.02 -47.09 15.29
C GLY A 53 15.44 -46.45 14.01
N ILE A 54 14.90 -47.26 13.08
CA ILE A 54 14.26 -46.74 11.86
C ILE A 54 12.95 -46.02 12.18
N ILE A 55 12.16 -46.56 13.11
CA ILE A 55 10.89 -45.94 13.53
C ILE A 55 11.19 -44.61 14.22
N GLU A 56 12.17 -44.57 15.12
CA GLU A 56 12.53 -43.34 15.83
C GLU A 56 13.08 -42.28 14.87
N MET A 57 14.01 -42.64 13.98
CA MET A 57 14.53 -41.72 12.95
C MET A 57 13.40 -41.11 12.11
N ARG A 58 12.41 -41.91 11.72
CA ARG A 58 11.25 -41.40 10.96
C ARG A 58 10.39 -40.46 11.81
N ARG A 59 10.14 -40.79 13.08
CA ARG A 59 9.38 -39.93 13.99
C ARG A 59 10.10 -38.60 14.22
N GLU A 60 11.40 -38.64 14.52
CA GLU A 60 12.24 -37.46 14.68
C GLU A 60 12.25 -36.60 13.42
N ARG A 61 12.40 -37.22 12.24
CA ARG A 61 12.39 -36.48 10.97
C ARG A 61 11.04 -35.82 10.70
N ILE A 62 9.94 -36.53 10.90
CA ILE A 62 8.59 -35.97 10.74
C ILE A 62 8.38 -34.81 11.73
N ALA A 63 8.77 -34.99 13.00
CA ALA A 63 8.67 -33.92 13.99
C ALA A 63 9.51 -32.70 13.59
N ALA A 64 10.74 -32.90 13.13
CA ALA A 64 11.62 -31.83 12.65
C ALA A 64 11.05 -31.10 11.43
N ASP A 65 10.48 -31.85 10.46
CA ASP A 65 9.85 -31.29 9.26
C ASP A 65 8.59 -30.48 9.63
N MET A 66 7.78 -30.96 10.59
CA MET A 66 6.63 -30.23 11.12
C MET A 66 7.05 -28.94 11.84
N ASP A 67 8.05 -29.02 12.72
CA ASP A 67 8.57 -27.85 13.42
C ASP A 67 9.14 -26.81 12.44
N GLN A 68 9.84 -27.26 11.40
CA GLN A 68 10.34 -26.39 10.35
C GLN A 68 9.19 -25.73 9.58
N ALA A 69 8.15 -26.49 9.24
CA ALA A 69 6.96 -25.95 8.58
C ALA A 69 6.23 -24.92 9.45
N PHE A 70 6.09 -25.17 10.75
CA PHE A 70 5.51 -24.20 11.70
C PHE A 70 6.34 -22.92 11.81
N ARG A 71 7.68 -23.04 11.88
CA ARG A 71 8.57 -21.87 11.89
C ARG A 71 8.44 -21.06 10.61
N MET A 72 8.50 -21.69 9.44
CA MET A 72 8.34 -21.04 8.15
C MET A 72 6.98 -20.36 8.01
N LYS A 73 5.91 -21.02 8.48
CA LYS A 73 4.57 -20.43 8.51
C LYS A 73 4.53 -19.21 9.43
N SER A 74 5.07 -19.31 10.64
CA SER A 74 5.08 -18.19 11.58
C SER A 74 5.90 -17.00 11.05
N GLU A 75 7.03 -17.24 10.38
CA GLU A 75 7.80 -16.19 9.73
C GLU A 75 7.02 -15.55 8.58
N ALA A 76 6.33 -16.34 7.76
CA ALA A 76 5.49 -15.83 6.68
C ALA A 76 4.33 -14.99 7.23
N ASP A 77 3.63 -15.46 8.25
CA ASP A 77 2.53 -14.72 8.90
C ASP A 77 3.03 -13.40 9.49
N ASN A 78 4.19 -13.40 10.16
CA ASN A 78 4.82 -12.19 10.68
C ASN A 78 5.23 -11.21 9.55
N LEU A 79 5.73 -11.74 8.43
CA LEU A 79 6.12 -10.94 7.28
C LEU A 79 4.89 -10.31 6.59
N ILE A 80 3.77 -11.04 6.51
CA ILE A 80 2.50 -10.52 6.01
C ILE A 80 2.02 -9.36 6.88
N ILE A 81 2.01 -9.53 8.21
CA ILE A 81 1.60 -8.46 9.14
C ILE A 81 2.51 -7.23 8.99
N ALA A 82 3.83 -7.43 8.90
CA ALA A 82 4.77 -6.34 8.71
C ALA A 82 4.56 -5.63 7.36
N TYR A 83 4.30 -6.39 6.29
CA TYR A 83 4.03 -5.85 4.96
C TYR A 83 2.74 -5.04 4.93
N GLU A 84 1.66 -5.56 5.51
CA GLU A 84 0.38 -4.86 5.63
C GLU A 84 0.53 -3.55 6.41
N LYS A 85 1.31 -3.56 7.50
CA LYS A 85 1.63 -2.35 8.26
C LYS A 85 2.39 -1.34 7.42
N VAL A 86 3.44 -1.75 6.71
CA VAL A 86 4.22 -0.85 5.84
C VAL A 86 3.34 -0.25 4.74
N LEU A 87 2.41 -1.03 4.17
CA LEU A 87 1.48 -0.53 3.17
C LEU A 87 0.52 0.50 3.76
N SER A 88 -0.04 0.23 4.93
CA SER A 88 -0.92 1.17 5.65
C SER A 88 -0.19 2.47 5.99
N ASP A 89 1.00 2.37 6.60
CA ASP A 89 1.82 3.52 6.97
C ASP A 89 2.18 4.34 5.72
N ALA A 90 2.57 3.69 4.62
CA ALA A 90 2.88 4.37 3.36
C ALA A 90 1.67 5.11 2.75
N GLN A 91 0.47 4.53 2.84
CA GLN A 91 -0.76 5.18 2.40
C GLN A 91 -1.08 6.42 3.27
N GLU A 92 -0.99 6.29 4.59
CA GLU A 92 -1.21 7.41 5.52
C GLU A 92 -0.18 8.54 5.33
N HIS A 93 1.10 8.19 5.17
CA HIS A 93 2.13 9.17 4.86
C HIS A 93 1.89 9.85 3.51
N GLY A 94 1.49 9.09 2.49
CA GLY A 94 1.15 9.62 1.17
C GLY A 94 -0.01 10.62 1.22
N THR A 95 -1.11 10.27 1.87
CA THR A 95 -2.27 11.17 2.02
C THR A 95 -1.91 12.41 2.81
N THR A 96 -1.13 12.28 3.88
CA THR A 96 -0.64 13.41 4.68
C THR A 96 0.22 14.37 3.86
N ILE A 97 1.13 13.85 3.03
CA ILE A 97 1.97 14.66 2.14
C ILE A 97 1.11 15.42 1.13
N VAL A 98 0.14 14.74 0.51
CA VAL A 98 -0.77 15.35 -0.48
C VAL A 98 -1.60 16.45 0.17
N CYS A 99 -2.26 16.18 1.31
CA CYS A 99 -3.04 17.19 2.03
C CYS A 99 -2.18 18.41 2.38
N ARG A 100 -0.99 18.20 2.95
CA ARG A 100 -0.08 19.30 3.30
C ARG A 100 0.38 20.09 2.07
N ALA A 101 0.63 19.43 0.94
CA ALA A 101 1.00 20.08 -0.30
C ALA A 101 -0.14 20.93 -0.86
N VAL A 102 -1.37 20.40 -0.84
CA VAL A 102 -2.59 21.12 -1.25
C VAL A 102 -2.83 22.33 -0.36
N ASP A 103 -2.76 22.18 0.96
CA ASP A 103 -2.97 23.27 1.90
C ASP A 103 -1.91 24.37 1.74
N LYS A 104 -0.64 23.97 1.58
CA LYS A 104 0.44 24.92 1.28
C LYS A 104 0.21 25.63 -0.05
N ALA A 105 -0.19 24.91 -1.09
CA ALA A 105 -0.49 25.50 -2.40
C ALA A 105 -1.64 26.51 -2.32
N LYS A 106 -2.73 26.18 -1.61
CA LYS A 106 -3.86 27.09 -1.37
C LYS A 106 -3.41 28.35 -0.63
N ALA A 107 -2.68 28.20 0.49
CA ALA A 107 -2.20 29.34 1.26
C ALA A 107 -1.27 30.26 0.43
N THR A 108 -0.40 29.66 -0.40
CA THR A 108 0.49 30.43 -1.28
C THR A 108 -0.31 31.17 -2.36
N ALA A 109 -1.29 30.50 -2.97
CA ALA A 109 -2.16 31.11 -3.98
C ALA A 109 -3.03 32.24 -3.41
N GLU A 110 -3.55 32.09 -2.19
CA GLU A 110 -4.30 33.15 -1.49
C GLU A 110 -3.40 34.36 -1.18
N ALA A 111 -2.17 34.12 -0.71
CA ALA A 111 -1.22 35.19 -0.45
C ALA A 111 -0.82 35.94 -1.73
N GLU A 112 -0.58 35.23 -2.84
CA GLU A 112 -0.28 35.83 -4.14
C GLU A 112 -1.49 36.59 -4.71
N ARG A 113 -2.71 36.04 -4.57
CA ARG A 113 -3.94 36.74 -4.94
C ARG A 113 -4.11 38.04 -4.18
N PHE A 114 -3.91 38.02 -2.86
CA PHE A 114 -4.02 39.23 -2.04
C PHE A 114 -2.98 40.28 -2.44
N LYS A 115 -1.72 39.88 -2.65
CA LYS A 115 -0.67 40.77 -3.16
C LYS A 115 -1.05 41.37 -4.51
N THR A 116 -1.44 40.53 -5.47
CA THR A 116 -1.82 40.98 -6.82
C THR A 116 -3.02 41.93 -6.77
N GLN A 117 -4.04 41.61 -5.97
CA GLN A 117 -5.20 42.47 -5.79
C GLN A 117 -4.83 43.83 -5.16
N SER A 118 -3.88 43.84 -4.21
CA SER A 118 -3.39 45.08 -3.61
C SER A 118 -2.63 45.96 -4.60
N LEU A 119 -1.79 45.36 -5.45
CA LEU A 119 -1.05 46.06 -6.51
C LEU A 119 -2.03 46.62 -7.55
N PHE A 120 -2.95 45.78 -8.03
CA PHE A 120 -3.95 46.20 -9.01
C PHE A 120 -4.82 47.34 -8.51
N ARG A 121 -5.22 47.31 -7.23
CA ARG A 121 -5.99 48.42 -6.62
C ARG A 121 -5.19 49.71 -6.55
N ARG A 122 -3.88 49.62 -6.25
CA ARG A 122 -2.99 50.79 -6.26
C ARG A 122 -2.84 51.36 -7.66
N ASP A 123 -2.59 50.51 -8.65
CA ASP A 123 -2.40 50.92 -10.04
C ASP A 123 -3.70 51.52 -10.62
N LEU A 124 -4.86 51.02 -10.21
CA LEU A 124 -6.16 51.61 -10.56
C LEU A 124 -6.33 53.02 -9.99
N LEU A 125 -6.01 53.23 -8.71
CA LEU A 125 -6.08 54.55 -8.08
C LEU A 125 -5.10 55.55 -8.72
N GLU A 126 -3.88 55.11 -9.05
CA GLU A 126 -2.89 55.93 -9.74
C GLU A 126 -3.37 56.32 -11.15
N ALA A 127 -3.94 55.37 -11.90
CA ALA A 127 -4.53 55.64 -13.20
C ALA A 127 -5.73 56.61 -13.12
N GLU A 128 -6.61 56.45 -12.12
CA GLU A 128 -7.72 57.36 -11.87
C GLU A 128 -7.24 58.79 -11.57
N GLU A 129 -6.20 58.95 -10.75
CA GLU A 129 -5.58 60.25 -10.46
C GLU A 129 -4.97 60.88 -11.73
N HIS A 130 -4.22 60.10 -12.52
CA HIS A 130 -3.66 60.55 -13.79
C HIS A 130 -4.74 61.02 -14.78
N ILE A 131 -5.84 60.27 -14.88
CA ILE A 131 -6.97 60.62 -15.74
C ILE A 131 -7.62 61.92 -15.25
N SER A 132 -7.84 62.08 -13.94
CA SER A 132 -8.41 63.31 -13.37
C SER A 132 -7.53 64.52 -13.71
N VAL A 133 -6.22 64.44 -13.44
CA VAL A 133 -5.28 65.53 -13.72
C VAL A 133 -5.22 65.86 -15.21
N LEU A 134 -5.25 64.85 -16.09
CA LEU A 134 -5.26 65.08 -17.53
C LEU A 134 -6.57 65.72 -17.99
N SER A 135 -7.70 65.27 -17.43
CA SER A 135 -9.03 65.82 -17.73
C SER A 135 -9.12 67.29 -17.33
N ASP A 136 -8.63 67.65 -16.14
CA ASP A 136 -8.58 69.04 -15.65
C ASP A 136 -7.70 69.93 -16.55
N LYS A 137 -6.52 69.42 -16.94
CA LYS A 137 -5.63 70.13 -17.87
C LYS A 137 -6.27 70.33 -19.24
N LEU A 138 -6.95 69.32 -19.77
CA LEU A 138 -7.65 69.39 -21.05
C LEU A 138 -8.82 70.38 -20.99
N MET A 139 -9.63 70.34 -19.93
CA MET A 139 -10.71 71.31 -19.72
C MET A 139 -10.17 72.75 -19.71
N HIS A 140 -9.08 73.01 -18.99
CA HIS A 140 -8.45 74.33 -18.97
C HIS A 140 -7.90 74.75 -20.35
N HIS A 141 -7.25 73.83 -21.06
CA HIS A 141 -6.77 74.10 -22.43
C HIS A 141 -7.91 74.36 -23.42
N LEU A 142 -9.05 73.65 -23.29
CA LEU A 142 -10.22 73.84 -24.12
C LEU A 142 -10.86 75.21 -23.88
N ASP A 143 -10.92 75.70 -22.64
CA ASP A 143 -11.44 77.05 -22.33
C ASP A 143 -10.58 78.15 -22.95
N ILE A 144 -9.25 78.00 -22.87
CA ILE A 144 -8.31 78.94 -23.50
C ILE A 144 -8.48 78.90 -25.03
N MET A 145 -8.48 77.71 -25.65
CA MET A 145 -8.63 77.58 -27.11
C MET A 145 -10.00 78.05 -27.61
N ALA A 146 -11.07 77.82 -26.85
CA ALA A 146 -12.40 78.33 -27.19
C ALA A 146 -12.44 79.87 -27.16
N THR A 147 -11.78 80.49 -26.17
CA THR A 147 -11.67 81.95 -26.07
C THR A 147 -10.82 82.52 -27.22
N GLU A 148 -9.69 81.89 -27.54
CA GLU A 148 -8.83 82.29 -28.65
C GLU A 148 -9.55 82.17 -30.00
N LEU A 149 -10.22 81.04 -30.25
CA LEU A 149 -10.97 80.82 -31.49
C LEU A 149 -12.16 81.77 -31.60
N ALA A 150 -12.90 82.00 -30.53
CA ALA A 150 -13.98 82.99 -30.50
C ALA A 150 -13.46 84.41 -30.78
N SER A 151 -12.31 84.77 -30.22
CA SER A 151 -11.64 86.05 -30.50
C SER A 151 -11.22 86.17 -31.97
N ASP A 152 -10.61 85.12 -32.54
CA ASP A 152 -10.14 85.12 -33.94
C ASP A 152 -11.32 85.21 -34.93
N ILE A 153 -12.42 84.50 -34.66
CA ILE A 153 -13.67 84.61 -35.43
C ILE A 153 -14.25 86.03 -35.33
N LEU A 154 -14.25 86.63 -34.13
CA LEU A 154 -14.82 87.96 -33.91
C LEU A 154 -14.02 89.08 -34.60
N VAL A 155 -12.69 88.99 -34.56
CA VAL A 155 -11.80 89.90 -35.31
C VAL A 155 -12.08 89.81 -36.80
N LYS A 156 -12.24 88.60 -37.34
CA LYS A 156 -12.57 88.39 -38.77
C LYS A 156 -13.95 88.89 -39.17
N LEU A 157 -14.92 88.97 -38.25
CA LEU A 157 -16.29 89.41 -38.56
C LEU A 157 -16.52 90.92 -38.41
N ILE A 158 -15.88 91.57 -37.44
CA ILE A 158 -16.22 92.95 -37.03
C ILE A 158 -15.06 93.94 -37.29
N ASP A 159 -13.88 93.45 -37.72
CA ASP A 159 -12.69 94.26 -38.04
C ASP A 159 -12.30 95.26 -36.94
N THR A 160 -12.57 94.89 -35.67
CA THR A 160 -12.23 95.69 -34.49
C THR A 160 -11.70 94.80 -33.38
N SER A 161 -10.66 95.24 -32.67
CA SER A 161 -10.05 94.48 -31.58
C SER A 161 -10.94 94.54 -30.33
N VAL A 162 -11.58 93.42 -29.99
CA VAL A 162 -12.40 93.33 -28.78
C VAL A 162 -11.52 93.09 -27.56
N ASN A 163 -11.88 93.72 -26.43
CA ASN A 163 -11.18 93.58 -25.16
C ASN A 163 -11.26 92.12 -24.65
N GLN A 164 -10.12 91.43 -24.56
CA GLN A 164 -10.02 90.03 -24.11
C GLN A 164 -10.71 89.78 -22.76
N ALA A 165 -10.70 90.73 -21.83
CA ALA A 165 -11.31 90.56 -20.52
C ALA A 165 -12.84 90.40 -20.59
N ARG A 166 -13.51 91.15 -21.49
CA ARG A 166 -14.97 91.05 -21.72
C ARG A 166 -15.35 89.74 -22.42
N LEU A 167 -14.46 89.23 -23.26
CA LEU A 167 -14.69 88.00 -24.04
C LEU A 167 -14.55 86.76 -23.16
N GLN A 168 -13.53 86.72 -22.31
CA GLN A 168 -13.37 85.70 -21.27
C GLN A 168 -14.59 85.66 -20.34
N GLU A 169 -15.03 86.82 -19.85
CA GLU A 169 -16.20 86.91 -18.97
C GLU A 169 -17.49 86.42 -19.66
N ALA A 170 -17.67 86.69 -20.95
CA ALA A 170 -18.82 86.23 -21.72
C ALA A 170 -18.79 84.72 -22.02
N VAL A 171 -17.62 84.14 -22.30
CA VAL A 171 -17.43 82.69 -22.49
C VAL A 171 -17.67 81.95 -21.18
N GLN A 172 -17.11 82.44 -20.06
CA GLN A 172 -17.29 81.87 -18.73
C GLN A 172 -18.77 81.86 -18.30
N LYS A 173 -19.48 82.97 -18.56
CA LYS A 173 -20.91 83.10 -18.20
C LYS A 173 -21.82 82.18 -19.02
N ARG A 174 -21.38 81.72 -20.20
CA ARG A 174 -22.15 80.84 -21.09
C ARG A 174 -21.74 79.36 -20.98
N SER A 175 -20.51 79.04 -20.59
CA SER A 175 -20.08 77.64 -20.37
C SER A 175 -20.69 77.00 -19.12
N GLY A 176 -21.37 77.79 -18.28
CA GLY A 176 -22.17 77.27 -17.16
C GLY A 176 -21.34 76.72 -15.99
N ILE A 177 -20.03 76.96 -15.97
CA ILE A 177 -19.16 76.61 -14.84
C ILE A 177 -19.24 77.76 -13.82
N SER A 178 -20.35 77.78 -13.08
CA SER A 178 -20.36 78.31 -11.71
C SER A 178 -19.57 77.36 -10.84
N LEU A 179 -18.84 77.90 -9.86
CA LEU A 179 -18.42 77.18 -8.66
C LEU A 179 -19.50 76.20 -8.18
#